data_AF-A0A938PJ72-F1
#
_entry.id   AF-A0A938PJ72-F1
#
_cell.length_a   1.000
_cell.length_b   1.000
_cell.length_c   1.000
_cell.angle_alpha   90.00
_cell.angle_beta   90.00
_cell.angle_gamma   90.00
#
_symmetry.space_group_name_H-M   'P 1'
#
loop_
_entity.id
_entity.type
_entity.pdbx_description
1 polymer ?
#
loop_
_entity_poly.entity_id
_entity_poly.type
_entity_poly.pdbx_seq_one_letter_code
_entity_poly.pdbx_strand_id
1 'polypeptide(L)'
;MNAFEKSFQFGRDLMEMNAEWFRKLAEFDGQSVRKYIEFNQEFGKKLPETKDPAGFFELQRTYVEQLWNGTQETVKARNELVKEAFQANGSAWRKVFDAAKPAEQPADVAKAA
;
A
#
# COMPACT_ATOMS: atom_id res chain seq x y z
N MET A 1 -23.59 -21.09 11.92
CA MET A 1 -23.88 -19.64 11.88
C MET A 1 -24.93 -19.35 10.82
N ASN A 2 -25.91 -18.54 11.17
CA ASN A 2 -26.97 -18.08 10.25
C ASN A 2 -26.42 -16.99 9.29
N ALA A 3 -27.22 -16.59 8.30
CA ALA A 3 -26.80 -15.61 7.29
C ALA A 3 -26.46 -14.23 7.90
N PHE A 4 -27.20 -13.80 8.92
CA PHE A 4 -26.97 -12.53 9.61
C PHE A 4 -25.63 -12.51 10.35
N GLU A 5 -25.29 -13.58 11.09
CA GLU A 5 -24.02 -13.75 11.78
C GLU A 5 -22.84 -13.75 10.80
N LYS A 6 -23.00 -14.40 9.63
CA LYS A 6 -21.97 -14.38 8.56
C LYS A 6 -21.76 -12.98 7.99
N SER A 7 -22.84 -12.23 7.74
CA SER A 7 -22.76 -10.84 7.26
C SER A 7 -22.12 -9.92 8.29
N PHE A 8 -22.46 -10.09 9.57
CA PHE A 8 -21.86 -9.32 10.67
C PHE A 8 -20.36 -9.61 10.82
N GLN A 9 -19.98 -10.90 10.81
CA GLN A 9 -18.57 -11.29 10.88
C GLN A 9 -17.77 -10.73 9.70
N PHE A 10 -18.29 -10.82 8.47
CA PHE A 10 -17.63 -10.25 7.31
C PHE A 10 -17.46 -8.72 7.42
N GLY A 11 -18.49 -8.00 7.89
CA GLY A 11 -18.40 -6.56 8.13
C GLY A 11 -17.31 -6.20 9.14
N ARG A 12 -17.16 -6.99 10.21
CA ARG A 12 -16.07 -6.85 11.18
C ARG A 12 -14.71 -7.13 10.55
N ASP A 13 -14.58 -8.21 9.79
CA ASP A 13 -13.32 -8.58 9.11
C ASP A 13 -12.88 -7.48 8.12
N LEU A 14 -13.82 -6.88 7.39
CA LEU A 14 -13.55 -5.73 6.52
C LEU A 14 -13.04 -4.51 7.31
N MET A 15 -13.66 -4.21 8.45
CA MET A 15 -13.25 -3.09 9.30
C MET A 15 -11.85 -3.28 9.87
N GLU A 16 -11.53 -4.49 10.36
CA GLU A 16 -10.22 -4.83 10.88
C GLU A 16 -9.14 -4.75 9.78
N MET A 17 -9.44 -5.30 8.59
CA MET A 17 -8.54 -5.22 7.43
C MET A 17 -8.31 -3.77 6.98
N ASN A 18 -9.35 -2.93 6.91
CA ASN A 18 -9.21 -1.52 6.56
C ASN A 18 -8.32 -0.79 7.58
N ALA A 19 -8.52 -1.04 8.88
CA ALA A 19 -7.71 -0.45 9.93
C ALA A 19 -6.23 -0.86 9.83
N GLU A 20 -5.93 -2.11 9.45
CA GLU A 20 -4.57 -2.57 9.19
C GLU A 20 -3.92 -1.79 8.04
N TRP A 21 -4.62 -1.64 6.92
CA TRP A 21 -4.11 -0.89 5.77
C TRP A 21 -3.89 0.60 6.08
N PHE A 22 -4.78 1.21 6.86
CA PHE A 22 -4.55 2.57 7.36
C PHE A 22 -3.30 2.68 8.23
N ARG A 23 -3.05 1.70 9.12
CA ARG A 23 -1.80 1.68 9.90
C ARG A 23 -0.58 1.56 9.00
N LYS A 24 -0.59 0.65 8.02
CA LYS A 24 0.51 0.48 7.07
C LYS A 24 0.79 1.77 6.28
N LEU A 25 -0.25 2.46 5.82
CA LEU A 25 -0.11 3.75 5.15
C LEU A 25 0.48 4.81 6.07
N ALA A 26 0.00 4.92 7.31
CA ALA A 26 0.52 5.88 8.27
C ALA A 26 1.98 5.61 8.65
N GLU A 27 2.35 4.34 8.82
CA GLU A 27 3.74 3.93 9.05
C GLU A 27 4.63 4.26 7.85
N PHE A 28 4.17 3.98 6.63
CA PHE A 28 4.87 4.31 5.40
C PHE A 28 5.09 5.82 5.26
N ASP A 29 4.05 6.63 5.47
CA ASP A 29 4.14 8.08 5.40
C ASP A 29 5.10 8.62 6.48
N GLY A 30 5.03 8.09 7.71
CA GLY A 30 5.94 8.44 8.79
C GLY A 30 7.40 8.11 8.49
N GLN A 31 7.67 6.94 7.91
CA GLN A 31 9.02 6.54 7.46
C GLN A 31 9.51 7.46 6.32
N SER A 32 8.63 7.82 5.39
CA SER A 32 8.96 8.71 4.27
C SER A 32 9.37 10.11 4.75
N VAL A 33 8.66 10.65 5.75
CA VAL A 33 9.03 11.93 6.38
C VAL A 33 10.40 11.85 7.06
N ARG A 34 10.68 10.77 7.81
CA ARG A 34 11.99 10.59 8.46
C ARG A 34 13.12 10.56 7.44
N LYS A 35 12.96 9.78 6.36
CA LYS A 35 13.93 9.72 5.26
C LYS A 35 14.18 11.10 4.64
N TYR A 36 13.13 11.90 4.44
CA TYR A 36 13.28 13.25 3.92
C TYR A 36 14.07 14.16 4.89
N ILE A 37 13.84 14.06 6.19
CA ILE A 37 14.61 14.80 7.20
C ILE A 37 16.07 14.38 7.18
N GLU A 38 16.35 13.08 7.20
CA GLU A 38 17.70 12.53 7.15
C GLU A 38 18.45 12.99 5.88
N PHE A 39 17.78 12.92 4.73
CA PHE A 39 18.29 13.42 3.45
C PHE A 39 18.70 14.90 3.53
N ASN A 40 17.84 15.77 4.07
CA ASN A 40 18.17 17.19 4.22
C ASN A 40 19.35 17.42 5.17
N GLN A 41 19.43 16.65 6.27
CA GLN A 41 20.56 16.73 7.19
C GLN A 41 21.87 16.32 6.53
N GLU A 42 21.86 15.28 5.69
CA GLU A 42 23.04 14.86 4.92
C GLU A 42 23.53 15.92 3.95
N PHE A 43 22.62 16.61 3.25
CA PHE A 43 23.00 17.74 2.40
C PHE A 43 23.47 18.95 3.20
N GLY A 44 22.83 19.24 4.33
CA GLY A 44 23.26 20.29 5.24
C GLY A 44 24.70 20.13 5.72
N LYS A 45 25.13 18.88 5.97
CA LYS A 45 26.52 18.56 6.34
C LYS A 45 27.54 18.87 5.24
N LYS A 46 27.13 18.85 3.97
CA LYS A 46 27.99 19.12 2.80
C LYS A 46 28.10 20.61 2.47
N LEU A 47 27.20 21.45 2.98
CA LEU A 47 27.23 22.90 2.71
C LEU A 47 28.56 23.57 3.10
N PRO A 48 29.15 23.32 4.30
CA PRO A 48 30.44 23.92 4.68
C PRO A 48 31.62 23.46 3.81
N GLU A 49 31.47 22.36 3.06
CA GLU A 49 32.52 21.83 2.19
C GLU A 49 32.57 22.56 0.84
N THR A 50 31.52 23.31 0.48
CA THR A 50 31.47 24.09 -0.75
C THR A 50 32.25 25.40 -0.60
N LYS A 51 33.30 25.57 -1.40
CA LYS A 51 34.25 26.69 -1.30
C LYS A 51 34.00 27.82 -2.30
N ASP A 52 33.16 27.57 -3.30
CA ASP A 52 32.88 28.49 -4.39
C ASP A 52 31.46 28.27 -4.96
N PRO A 53 30.96 29.22 -5.78
CA PRO A 53 29.62 29.12 -6.36
C PRO A 53 29.40 27.91 -7.28
N ALA A 54 30.45 27.41 -7.96
CA ALA A 54 30.31 26.26 -8.85
C ALA A 54 30.12 24.96 -8.05
N GLY A 55 30.87 24.79 -6.96
CA GLY A 55 30.69 23.68 -6.03
C GLY A 55 29.32 23.71 -5.33
N PHE A 56 28.83 24.90 -4.99
CA PHE A 56 27.46 25.05 -4.47
C PHE A 56 26.41 24.66 -5.52
N PHE A 57 26.59 25.06 -6.78
CA PHE A 57 25.68 24.71 -7.87
C PHE A 57 25.63 23.19 -8.10
N GLU A 58 26.77 22.51 -8.13
CA GLU A 58 26.81 21.04 -8.23
C GLU A 58 26.14 20.35 -7.04
N LEU A 59 26.32 20.89 -5.83
CA LEU A 59 25.64 20.39 -4.63
C LEU A 59 24.11 20.55 -4.76
N GLN A 60 23.63 21.71 -5.23
CA GLN A 60 22.21 21.96 -5.49
C GLN A 60 21.65 21.05 -6.60
N ARG A 61 22.40 20.85 -7.69
CA ARG A 61 22.00 19.94 -8.77
C ARG A 61 21.83 18.51 -8.24
N THR A 62 22.81 18.03 -7.49
CA THR A 62 22.78 16.70 -6.86
C THR A 62 21.62 16.58 -5.86
N TYR A 63 21.35 17.63 -5.09
CA TYR A 63 20.21 17.68 -4.15
C TYR A 63 18.88 17.50 -4.89
N VAL A 64 18.64 18.29 -5.93
CA VAL A 64 17.39 18.24 -6.68
C VAL A 64 17.21 16.90 -7.40
N GLU A 65 18.27 16.35 -7.98
CA GLU A 65 18.23 15.04 -8.64
C GLU A 65 17.88 13.91 -7.68
N GLN A 66 18.52 13.87 -6.51
CA GLN A 66 18.25 12.84 -5.52
C GLN A 66 16.86 13.02 -4.89
N LEU A 67 16.44 14.26 -4.63
CA LEU A 67 15.11 14.55 -4.13
C LEU A 67 14.03 14.09 -5.11
N TRP A 68 14.22 14.35 -6.40
CA TRP A 68 13.29 13.94 -7.45
C TRP A 68 13.19 12.41 -7.52
N ASN A 69 14.33 11.72 -7.59
CA ASN A 69 14.35 10.25 -7.65
C ASN A 69 13.70 9.62 -6.41
N GLY A 70 14.04 10.10 -5.21
CA GLY A 70 13.44 9.64 -3.97
C GLY A 70 11.93 9.89 -3.89
N THR A 71 11.46 11.01 -4.45
CA THR A 71 10.02 11.30 -4.56
C THR A 71 9.33 10.31 -5.48
N GLN A 72 9.91 10.02 -6.66
CA GLN A 72 9.35 9.05 -7.60
C GLN A 72 9.28 7.65 -6.99
N GLU A 73 10.31 7.22 -6.27
CA GLU A 73 10.34 5.94 -5.55
C GLU A 73 9.27 5.88 -4.46
N THR A 74 9.12 6.94 -3.67
CA THR A 74 8.10 7.03 -2.62
C THR A 74 6.69 6.94 -3.21
N VAL A 75 6.43 7.65 -4.32
CA VAL A 75 5.13 7.58 -5.01
C VAL A 75 4.85 6.17 -5.55
N LYS A 76 5.85 5.51 -6.16
CA LYS A 76 5.71 4.14 -6.64
C LYS A 76 5.37 3.18 -5.50
N ALA A 77 6.12 3.22 -4.41
CA ALA A 77 5.89 2.36 -3.24
C ALA A 77 4.52 2.61 -2.60
N ARG A 78 4.08 3.87 -2.50
CA ARG A 78 2.75 4.20 -2.01
C ARG A 78 1.65 3.65 -2.91
N ASN A 79 1.82 3.74 -4.23
CA ASN A 79 0.87 3.18 -5.19
C ASN A 79 0.79 1.65 -5.09
N GLU A 80 1.91 0.98 -4.89
CA GLU A 80 1.96 -0.48 -4.65
C GLU A 80 1.19 -0.84 -3.39
N LEU A 81 1.40 -0.12 -2.29
CA LEU A 81 0.68 -0.34 -1.02
C LEU A 81 -0.85 -0.19 -1.18
N VAL A 82 -1.29 0.84 -1.90
CA VAL A 82 -2.72 1.05 -2.20
C VAL A 82 -3.27 -0.07 -3.09
N LYS A 83 -2.50 -0.52 -4.09
CA LYS A 83 -2.89 -1.63 -4.96
C LYS A 83 -3.03 -2.93 -4.19
N GLU A 84 -2.13 -3.22 -3.25
CA GLU A 84 -2.22 -4.37 -2.37
C GLU A 84 -3.48 -4.31 -1.49
N ALA A 85 -3.78 -3.14 -0.91
CA ALA A 85 -5.01 -2.94 -0.14
C ALA A 85 -6.26 -3.22 -0.97
N PHE A 86 -6.30 -2.75 -2.22
CA PHE A 86 -7.40 -3.02 -3.14
C PHE A 86 -7.55 -4.52 -3.45
N GLN A 87 -6.43 -5.21 -3.70
CA GLN A 87 -6.42 -6.65 -3.96
C GLN A 87 -6.86 -7.48 -2.74
N ALA A 88 -6.46 -7.08 -1.54
CA ALA A 88 -6.88 -7.71 -0.29
C ALA A 88 -8.41 -7.57 -0.10
N ASN A 89 -8.94 -6.35 -0.27
CA ASN A 89 -10.38 -6.09 -0.22
C ASN A 89 -11.15 -6.90 -1.27
N GLY A 90 -10.68 -6.90 -2.52
CA GLY A 90 -11.31 -7.67 -3.60
C GLY A 90 -11.31 -9.18 -3.33
N SER A 91 -10.23 -9.70 -2.75
CA SER A 91 -10.13 -11.10 -2.34
C SER A 91 -11.11 -11.46 -1.22
N ALA A 92 -11.28 -10.57 -0.24
CA ALA A 92 -12.25 -10.76 0.85
C ALA A 92 -13.70 -10.82 0.33
N TRP A 93 -14.07 -9.91 -0.57
CA TRP A 93 -15.38 -9.94 -1.23
C TRP A 93 -15.59 -11.20 -2.06
N ARG A 94 -14.60 -11.61 -2.86
CA ARG A 94 -14.70 -12.81 -3.69
C ARG A 94 -14.94 -14.07 -2.84
N LYS A 95 -14.27 -14.21 -1.69
CA LYS A 95 -14.51 -15.32 -0.76
C LYS A 95 -15.95 -15.39 -0.29
N VAL A 96 -16.57 -14.26 0.05
CA VAL A 96 -17.98 -14.22 0.46
C VAL A 96 -18.91 -14.62 -0.68
N PHE A 97 -18.68 -14.09 -1.89
CA PHE A 97 -19.48 -14.45 -3.06
C PHE A 97 -19.36 -15.93 -3.43
N ASP A 98 -18.15 -16.49 -3.41
CA ASP A 98 -17.93 -17.91 -3.70
C ASP A 98 -18.58 -18.81 -2.63
N ALA A 99 -18.52 -18.42 -1.36
CA ALA A 99 -19.21 -19.13 -0.28
C ALA A 99 -20.74 -19.02 -0.33
N ALA A 100 -21.28 -18.06 -1.08
CA ALA A 100 -22.72 -17.87 -1.29
C ALA A 100 -23.26 -18.58 -2.54
N LYS A 101 -22.38 -19.14 -3.40
CA LYS A 101 -22.83 -19.93 -4.56
C LYS A 101 -23.50 -21.22 -4.07
N PRO A 102 -24.70 -21.56 -4.56
CA PRO A 102 -25.28 -22.87 -4.29
C PRO A 102 -24.37 -23.96 -4.86
N ALA A 103 -24.16 -25.04 -4.11
CA ALA A 103 -23.47 -26.22 -4.63
C ALA A 103 -24.20 -26.68 -5.89
N GLU A 104 -23.48 -26.84 -7.01
CA GLU A 104 -24.04 -27.51 -8.19
C GLU A 104 -24.59 -28.86 -7.73
N GLN A 105 -25.91 -29.02 -7.79
CA GLN A 105 -26.50 -30.34 -7.66
C GLN A 105 -25.96 -31.18 -8.81
N PRO A 106 -25.38 -32.37 -8.56
CA PRO A 106 -25.01 -33.24 -9.65
C PRO A 106 -26.27 -33.49 -10.48
N ALA A 107 -26.20 -33.20 -11.77
CA ALA A 107 -27.28 -33.46 -12.72
C ALA A 107 -27.66 -34.93 -12.57
N ASP A 108 -28.82 -35.16 -11.96
CA ASP A 108 -29.37 -36.49 -11.76
C ASP A 108 -29.51 -37.10 -13.16
N VAL A 109 -28.68 -38.10 -13.44
CA VAL A 109 -28.69 -38.84 -14.69
C VAL A 109 -29.97 -39.68 -14.66
N ALA A 110 -31.09 -39.05 -14.99
CA ALA A 110 -32.32 -39.72 -15.34
C ALA A 110 -32.13 -40.39 -16.72
N LYS A 111 -31.40 -41.51 -16.70
CA LYS A 111 -31.41 -42.54 -17.74
C LYS A 111 -31.68 -43.89 -17.09
N ALA A 112 -32.96 -44.12 -16.77
CA ALA A 112 -33.60 -45.42 -16.57
C ALA A 112 -35.10 -45.13 -16.51
N ALA A 113 -36.02 -45.76 -17.23
CA ALA A 113 -35.99 -46.92 -18.11
C ALA A 113 -37.14 -46.78 -19.13
#